data_AF-A0A8H3GUJ8-F1
#
_entry.id   AF-A0A8H3GUJ8-F1
#
_cell.length_a   1.000
_cell.length_b   1.000
_cell.length_c   1.000
_cell.angle_alpha   90.00
_cell.angle_beta   90.00
_cell.angle_gamma   90.00
#
_symmetry.space_group_name_H-M   'P 1'
#
loop_
_entity.id
_entity.type
_entity.pdbx_description
1 polymer ?
#
loop_
_entity_poly.entity_id
_entity_poly.type
_entity_poly.pdbx_seq_one_letter_code
_entity_poly.pdbx_strand_id
1 'polypeptide(L)'
;MFYGTYIIRCVEGNRGLVVPEGAPIMTPIQCSIRQPASQVRVERIKGNIFVISSMNTTHTPGSVVLGAHHDIDRAREAHEVILAPSGAGDYMYTEWEININGADSEGVELYEVRTPSGLGNLFWTSTGEGTSIELMGSQGGMNQRWSFKRL
;
A
#
# COMPACT_ATOMS: atom_id res chain seq x y z
N MET A 1 6.09 11.96 13.05
CA MET A 1 4.69 11.57 13.30
C MET A 1 4.08 11.16 11.95
N PHE A 2 4.03 9.86 11.65
CA PHE A 2 3.72 9.30 10.33
C PHE A 2 2.21 9.06 10.17
N TYR A 3 1.43 10.13 10.10
CA TYR A 3 -0.01 10.08 9.81
C TYR A 3 -0.46 11.40 9.17
N GLY A 4 -1.56 11.35 8.43
CA GLY A 4 -2.09 12.48 7.66
C GLY A 4 -2.30 12.13 6.20
N THR A 5 -2.30 13.14 5.34
CA THR A 5 -2.49 12.98 3.90
C THR A 5 -1.16 12.91 3.18
N TYR A 6 -1.02 11.96 2.25
CA TYR A 6 0.21 11.70 1.52
C TYR A 6 -0.05 11.47 0.03
N ILE A 7 0.98 11.77 -0.75
CA ILE A 7 1.22 11.13 -2.03
C ILE A 7 2.30 10.07 -1.82
N ILE A 8 2.01 8.83 -2.22
CA ILE A 8 2.95 7.70 -2.12
C ILE A 8 3.50 7.40 -3.50
N ARG A 9 4.83 7.24 -3.61
CA ARG A 9 5.48 6.81 -4.85
C ARG A 9 6.48 5.70 -4.61
N CYS A 10 6.48 4.70 -5.49
CA CYS A 10 7.57 3.74 -5.56
C CYS A 10 8.85 4.47 -6.00
N VAL A 11 9.97 4.17 -5.34
CA VAL A 11 11.28 4.74 -5.68
C VAL A 11 11.68 4.30 -7.09
N GLU A 12 11.47 3.02 -7.41
CA GLU A 12 11.71 2.53 -8.76
C GLU A 12 10.73 3.17 -9.75
N GLY A 13 11.29 3.88 -10.74
CA GLY A 13 10.52 4.54 -11.80
C GLY A 13 9.68 5.73 -11.32
N ASN A 14 9.78 6.13 -10.05
CA ASN A 14 9.00 7.24 -9.46
C ASN A 14 7.48 7.09 -9.69
N ARG A 15 6.98 5.85 -9.68
CA ARG A 15 5.59 5.52 -10.01
C ARG A 15 4.67 5.89 -8.86
N GLY A 16 3.65 6.69 -9.15
CA GLY A 16 2.65 7.09 -8.17
C GLY A 16 1.64 5.98 -7.90
N LEU A 17 1.20 5.86 -6.66
CA LEU A 17 0.06 5.03 -6.32
C LEU A 17 -1.21 5.62 -6.94
N VAL A 18 -2.00 4.80 -7.63
CA VAL A 18 -3.26 5.17 -8.28
C VAL A 18 -4.38 4.36 -7.65
N VAL A 19 -5.21 5.04 -6.86
CA VAL A 19 -6.45 4.51 -6.30
C VAL A 19 -7.58 4.82 -7.29
N PRO A 20 -8.23 3.81 -7.88
CA PRO A 20 -9.32 4.05 -8.82
C PRO A 20 -10.58 4.51 -8.06
N GLU A 21 -10.98 5.76 -8.27
CA GLU A 21 -12.16 6.34 -7.63
C GLU A 21 -13.46 5.67 -8.09
N GLY A 22 -14.36 5.34 -7.15
CA GLY A 22 -15.65 4.73 -7.44
C GLY A 22 -15.58 3.26 -7.92
N ALA A 23 -14.39 2.67 -7.97
CA ALA A 23 -14.23 1.28 -8.34
C ALA A 23 -14.71 0.32 -7.24
N PRO A 24 -15.14 -0.90 -7.60
CA PRO A 24 -15.63 -1.87 -6.62
C PRO A 24 -14.51 -2.39 -5.69
N ILE A 25 -14.91 -2.94 -4.55
CA ILE A 25 -14.02 -3.77 -3.70
C ILE A 25 -13.40 -4.88 -4.56
N MET A 26 -12.19 -5.33 -4.20
CA MET A 26 -11.31 -6.23 -4.95
C MET A 26 -10.64 -5.60 -6.18
N THR A 27 -10.87 -4.31 -6.46
CA THR A 27 -10.14 -3.64 -7.55
C THR A 27 -8.67 -3.46 -7.17
N PRO A 28 -7.72 -3.91 -8.00
CA PRO A 28 -6.29 -3.71 -7.74
C PRO A 28 -5.87 -2.24 -7.74
N ILE A 29 -4.94 -1.91 -6.84
CA ILE A 29 -4.28 -0.62 -6.76
C ILE A 29 -3.08 -0.63 -7.68
N GLN A 30 -2.96 0.39 -8.52
CA GLN A 30 -1.92 0.45 -9.55
C GLN A 30 -0.77 1.39 -9.17
N CYS A 31 0.38 1.17 -9.79
CA CYS A 31 1.48 2.12 -9.82
C CYS A 31 1.68 2.69 -11.23
N SER A 32 1.65 4.01 -11.38
CA SER A 32 1.79 4.67 -12.69
C SER A 32 2.48 6.03 -12.61
N ILE A 33 3.25 6.38 -13.63
CA ILE A 33 3.70 7.75 -13.93
C ILE A 33 2.79 8.48 -14.93
N ARG A 34 1.96 7.72 -15.66
CA ARG A 34 1.05 8.27 -16.70
C ARG A 34 -0.22 8.86 -16.13
N GLN A 35 -0.57 8.51 -14.89
CA GLN A 35 -1.72 9.04 -14.17
C GLN A 35 -1.25 9.85 -12.95
N PRO A 36 -2.00 10.90 -12.56
CA PRO A 36 -1.73 11.59 -11.30
C PRO A 36 -1.78 10.61 -10.13
N ALA A 37 -0.77 10.67 -9.27
CA ALA A 37 -0.76 9.90 -8.04
C ALA A 37 -1.92 10.32 -7.14
N SER A 38 -2.65 9.36 -6.59
CA SER A 38 -3.77 9.61 -5.69
C SER A 38 -3.28 10.17 -4.36
N GLN A 39 -4.09 11.06 -3.80
CA GLN A 39 -3.98 11.45 -2.40
C GLN A 39 -4.60 10.36 -1.54
N VAL A 40 -3.87 9.91 -0.53
CA VAL A 40 -4.33 8.92 0.42
C VAL A 40 -4.19 9.44 1.84
N ARG A 41 -5.09 9.00 2.71
CA ARG A 41 -5.00 9.24 4.14
C ARG A 41 -4.32 8.02 4.79
N VAL A 42 -3.35 8.29 5.66
CA VAL A 42 -2.66 7.28 6.47
C VAL A 42 -3.01 7.55 7.93
N GLU A 43 -3.66 6.58 8.57
CA GLU A 43 -4.13 6.67 9.94
C GLU A 43 -3.48 5.60 10.80
N ARG A 44 -3.01 5.98 11.98
CA ARG A 44 -2.31 5.08 12.90
C ARG A 44 -3.33 4.28 13.71
N ILE A 45 -3.16 2.96 13.73
CA ILE A 45 -3.92 2.05 14.58
C ILE A 45 -3.18 1.81 15.89
N LYS A 46 -1.99 1.23 15.82
CA LYS A 46 -1.11 0.94 16.98
C LYS A 46 0.34 0.82 16.54
N GLY A 47 1.30 1.29 17.33
CA GLY A 47 2.71 1.11 16.99
C GLY A 47 3.07 1.67 15.61
N ASN A 48 3.57 0.81 14.72
CA ASN A 48 3.87 1.08 13.31
C ASN A 48 2.82 0.48 12.35
N ILE A 49 1.63 0.17 12.86
CA ILE A 49 0.52 -0.39 12.10
C ILE A 49 -0.47 0.72 11.76
N PHE A 50 -0.81 0.81 10.48
CA PHE A 50 -1.59 1.87 9.86
C PHE A 50 -2.68 1.32 8.95
N VAL A 51 -3.72 2.12 8.76
CA VAL A 51 -4.71 1.95 7.67
C VAL A 51 -4.43 3.03 6.63
N ILE A 52 -4.53 2.67 5.35
CA ILE A 52 -4.37 3.58 4.22
C ILE A 52 -5.70 3.64 3.48
N SER A 53 -6.25 4.83 3.27
CA SER A 53 -7.57 5.00 2.65
C SER A 53 -7.58 6.11 1.60
N SER A 54 -8.58 6.06 0.71
CA SER A 54 -8.83 7.18 -0.22
C SER A 54 -9.35 8.39 0.55
N MET A 55 -8.98 9.60 0.11
CA MET A 55 -9.35 10.87 0.76
C MET A 55 -10.86 11.06 0.97
N ASN A 56 -11.68 10.49 0.08
CA ASN A 56 -13.14 10.64 0.10
C ASN A 56 -13.84 9.70 1.08
N THR A 57 -13.09 8.93 1.89
CA THR A 57 -13.65 8.01 2.86
C THR A 57 -13.61 8.59 4.28
N THR A 58 -14.77 8.62 4.94
CA THR A 58 -14.84 8.74 6.40
C THR A 58 -14.40 7.41 6.98
N HIS A 59 -13.42 7.38 7.89
CA HIS A 59 -12.98 6.13 8.51
C HIS A 59 -14.00 5.67 9.56
N THR A 60 -14.96 4.88 9.09
CA THR A 60 -15.93 4.13 9.89
C THR A 60 -15.74 2.65 9.57
N PRO A 61 -16.13 1.72 10.45
CA PRO A 61 -16.12 0.29 10.11
C PRO A 61 -16.87 0.05 8.78
N GLY A 62 -16.24 -0.74 7.89
CA GLY A 62 -16.73 -0.97 6.51
C GLY A 62 -16.30 0.05 5.45
N SER A 63 -15.55 1.10 5.80
CA SER A 63 -15.07 2.08 4.82
C SER A 63 -14.04 1.51 3.85
N VAL A 64 -13.97 2.05 2.64
CA VAL A 64 -13.04 1.55 1.60
C VAL A 64 -11.61 1.98 1.90
N VAL A 65 -10.73 1.00 2.05
CA VAL A 65 -9.31 1.16 2.37
C VAL A 65 -8.46 0.34 1.41
N LEU A 66 -7.15 0.57 1.42
CA LEU A 66 -6.19 -0.29 0.75
C LEU A 66 -5.96 -1.51 1.64
N GLY A 67 -6.28 -2.67 1.11
CA GLY A 67 -6.04 -3.95 1.76
C GLY A 67 -5.42 -4.93 0.79
N ALA A 68 -5.43 -6.19 1.17
CA ALA A 68 -5.04 -7.28 0.30
C ALA A 68 -5.84 -8.52 0.62
N HIS A 69 -6.00 -9.36 -0.40
CA HIS A 69 -6.77 -10.59 -0.33
C HIS A 69 -5.84 -11.78 -0.28
N HIS A 70 -6.14 -12.70 0.64
CA HIS A 70 -5.41 -13.96 0.77
C HIS A 70 -6.17 -15.06 0.04
N ASP A 71 -5.88 -15.28 -1.25
CA ASP A 71 -6.40 -16.44 -1.99
C ASP A 71 -5.53 -17.67 -1.67
N ILE A 72 -6.02 -18.56 -0.82
CA ILE A 72 -5.34 -19.81 -0.42
C ILE A 72 -5.28 -20.82 -1.59
N ASP A 73 -6.16 -20.69 -2.59
CA ASP A 73 -6.39 -21.75 -3.58
C ASP A 73 -5.60 -21.58 -4.89
N ARG A 74 -4.87 -20.47 -5.08
CA ARG A 74 -4.01 -20.30 -6.25
C ARG A 74 -2.55 -20.54 -5.88
N ALA A 75 -1.99 -21.60 -6.46
CA ALA A 75 -0.55 -21.86 -6.59
C ALA A 75 0.21 -20.80 -7.43
N ARG A 76 -0.25 -19.54 -7.40
CA ARG A 76 0.40 -18.34 -7.94
C ARG A 76 0.34 -17.24 -6.88
N GLU A 77 1.36 -17.30 -6.04
CA GLU A 77 2.03 -16.39 -5.11
C GLU A 77 1.92 -14.85 -5.30
N ALA A 78 0.91 -14.30 -5.97
CA ALA A 78 0.70 -12.85 -6.05
C ALA A 78 -0.53 -12.45 -5.24
N HIS A 79 -0.31 -12.07 -3.98
CA HIS A 79 -1.28 -11.26 -3.26
C HIS A 79 -1.17 -9.83 -3.81
N GLU A 80 -2.27 -9.22 -4.23
CA GLU A 80 -2.27 -7.85 -4.74
C GLU A 80 -2.84 -6.88 -3.70
N VAL A 81 -2.36 -5.65 -3.72
CA VAL A 81 -3.02 -4.55 -2.99
C VAL A 81 -4.30 -4.19 -3.74
N ILE A 82 -5.42 -4.16 -3.03
CA ILE A 82 -6.76 -3.95 -3.56
C ILE A 82 -7.54 -2.92 -2.74
N LEU A 83 -8.65 -2.46 -3.28
CA LEU A 83 -9.72 -1.85 -2.50
C LEU A 83 -10.41 -2.92 -1.64
N ALA A 84 -10.49 -2.68 -0.33
CA ALA A 84 -11.09 -3.60 0.65
C ALA A 84 -11.96 -2.82 1.64
N PRO A 85 -12.98 -3.44 2.26
CA PRO A 85 -13.68 -2.83 3.37
C PRO A 85 -12.83 -2.92 4.65
N SER A 86 -12.68 -1.81 5.38
CA SER A 86 -11.89 -1.75 6.61
C SER A 86 -12.42 -2.75 7.63
N GLY A 87 -11.53 -3.51 8.27
CA GLY A 87 -11.91 -4.53 9.25
C GLY A 87 -12.55 -5.78 8.62
N ALA A 88 -12.37 -5.99 7.30
CA ALA A 88 -12.71 -7.25 6.66
C ALA A 88 -12.00 -8.42 7.39
N GLY A 89 -12.75 -9.51 7.62
CA GLY A 89 -12.32 -10.68 8.41
C GLY A 89 -11.34 -11.59 7.68
N ASP A 90 -11.30 -12.86 8.09
CA ASP A 90 -10.23 -13.87 7.91
C ASP A 90 -9.55 -14.03 6.53
N TYR A 91 -10.10 -13.49 5.44
CA TYR A 91 -9.57 -13.60 4.08
C TYR A 91 -9.01 -12.29 3.50
N MET A 92 -9.17 -11.19 4.21
CA MET A 92 -8.63 -9.88 3.83
C MET A 92 -7.88 -9.28 5.00
N TYR A 93 -6.86 -8.52 4.69
CA TYR A 93 -6.20 -7.69 5.68
C TYR A 93 -6.13 -6.26 5.17
N THR A 94 -6.35 -5.33 6.09
CA THR A 94 -6.53 -3.90 5.81
C THR A 94 -5.60 -3.01 6.60
N GLU A 95 -4.66 -3.64 7.32
CA GLU A 95 -3.68 -3.00 8.17
C GLU A 95 -2.29 -3.26 7.60
N TRP A 96 -1.44 -2.24 7.66
CA TRP A 96 -0.09 -2.24 7.09
C TRP A 96 0.93 -1.83 8.13
N GLU A 97 2.02 -2.58 8.20
CA GLU A 97 3.20 -2.18 8.95
C GLU A 97 4.07 -1.27 8.06
N ILE A 98 4.34 -0.05 8.51
CA ILE A 98 5.13 0.93 7.75
C ILE A 98 6.37 1.30 8.54
N ASN A 99 7.55 1.01 7.98
CA ASN A 99 8.85 1.21 8.62
C ASN A 99 9.79 2.03 7.74
N ILE A 100 10.73 2.72 8.37
CA ILE A 100 11.83 3.40 7.66
C ILE A 100 12.74 2.33 7.03
N ASN A 101 13.05 2.52 5.75
CA ASN A 101 13.94 1.67 4.95
C ASN A 101 14.99 2.53 4.21
N GLY A 102 15.78 3.24 5.00
CA GLY A 102 16.85 4.10 4.52
C GLY A 102 16.38 5.47 4.03
N ALA A 103 17.23 6.11 3.23
CA ALA A 103 16.98 7.41 2.62
C ALA A 103 17.52 7.43 1.18
N ASP A 104 17.02 8.36 0.36
CA ASP A 104 17.60 8.63 -0.96
C ASP A 104 18.87 9.51 -0.89
N SER A 105 19.43 9.87 -2.05
CA SER A 105 20.65 10.68 -2.13
C SER A 105 20.49 12.10 -1.57
N GLU A 106 19.26 12.60 -1.47
CA GLU A 106 18.93 13.92 -0.92
C GLU A 106 18.59 13.85 0.57
N GLY A 107 18.68 12.65 1.18
CA GLY A 107 18.36 12.43 2.59
C GLY A 107 16.86 12.32 2.89
N VAL A 108 16.02 12.11 1.87
CA VAL A 108 14.59 11.89 2.07
C VAL A 108 14.36 10.48 2.57
N GLU A 109 13.67 10.35 3.70
CA GLU A 109 13.31 9.05 4.28
C GLU A 109 12.48 8.21 3.28
N LEU A 110 12.88 6.95 3.13
CA LEU A 110 12.18 5.95 2.34
C LEU A 110 11.57 4.93 3.28
N TYR A 111 10.47 4.31 2.85
CA TYR A 111 9.69 3.42 3.69
C TYR A 111 9.47 2.08 3.00
N GLU A 112 9.39 1.03 3.79
CA GLU A 112 8.76 -0.22 3.40
C GLU A 112 7.31 -0.24 3.88
N VAL A 113 6.43 -0.85 3.09
CA VAL A 113 5.04 -1.12 3.47
C VAL A 113 4.85 -2.62 3.40
N ARG A 114 4.50 -3.25 4.52
CA ARG A 114 4.40 -4.71 4.60
C ARG A 114 3.21 -5.19 5.41
N THR A 115 2.86 -6.45 5.22
CA THR A 115 1.92 -7.15 6.10
C THR A 115 2.42 -7.13 7.54
N PRO A 116 1.55 -6.99 8.55
CA PRO A 116 1.93 -7.20 9.95
C PRO A 116 2.61 -8.56 10.17
N SER A 117 3.53 -8.59 11.12
CA SER A 117 4.26 -9.80 11.51
C SER A 117 3.33 -10.99 11.77
N GLY A 118 3.61 -12.14 11.13
CA GLY A 118 2.79 -13.36 11.23
C GLY A 118 1.95 -13.68 9.99
N LEU A 119 1.78 -12.73 9.07
CA LEU A 119 1.04 -12.89 7.81
C LEU A 119 1.97 -13.03 6.58
N GLY A 120 3.09 -13.72 6.76
CA GLY A 120 4.03 -14.01 5.67
C GLY A 120 5.10 -12.96 5.38
N ASN A 121 5.08 -11.81 6.08
CA ASN A 121 6.05 -10.71 5.89
C ASN A 121 6.19 -10.31 4.40
N LEU A 122 5.05 -10.02 3.76
CA LEU A 122 5.01 -9.63 2.37
C LEU A 122 5.04 -8.11 2.22
N PHE A 123 5.79 -7.64 1.22
CA PHE A 123 6.10 -6.25 0.99
C PHE A 123 5.40 -5.74 -0.26
N TRP A 124 4.87 -4.53 -0.19
CA TRP A 124 4.40 -3.82 -1.37
C TRP A 124 5.53 -3.71 -2.39
N THR A 125 5.29 -4.28 -3.56
CA THR A 125 6.26 -4.42 -4.64
C THR A 125 5.65 -3.89 -5.93
N SER A 126 6.26 -2.84 -6.50
CA SER A 126 5.92 -2.38 -7.85
C SER A 126 6.56 -3.30 -8.88
N THR A 127 5.78 -3.90 -9.77
CA THR A 127 6.30 -4.80 -10.82
C THR A 127 6.43 -4.15 -12.19
N GLY A 128 5.83 -2.97 -12.40
CA GLY A 128 5.93 -2.26 -13.66
C GLY A 128 5.10 -0.99 -13.72
N GLU A 129 5.09 -0.35 -14.88
CA GLU A 129 4.24 0.82 -15.15
C GLU A 129 2.82 0.37 -15.48
N GLY A 130 1.84 0.93 -14.76
CA GLY A 130 0.42 0.62 -14.91
C GLY A 130 0.03 -0.76 -14.37
N THR A 131 0.92 -1.44 -13.64
CA THR A 131 0.64 -2.75 -13.03
C THR A 131 0.07 -2.58 -11.63
N SER A 132 -0.59 -3.63 -11.13
CA SER A 132 -0.98 -3.75 -9.74
C SER A 132 0.24 -3.75 -8.82
N ILE A 133 0.06 -3.28 -7.59
CA ILE A 133 1.05 -3.46 -6.53
C ILE A 133 0.91 -4.90 -6.02
N GLU A 134 1.97 -5.67 -6.16
CA GLU A 134 2.05 -7.06 -5.69
C GLU A 134 2.67 -7.12 -4.30
N LEU A 135 2.45 -8.22 -3.62
CA LEU A 135 2.97 -8.49 -2.29
C LEU A 135 3.90 -9.68 -2.39
N MET A 136 5.17 -9.41 -2.25
CA MET A 136 6.24 -10.39 -2.44
C MET A 136 7.11 -10.46 -1.19
N GLY A 137 7.86 -11.55 -1.04
CA GLY A 137 8.91 -11.62 -0.02
C GLY A 137 9.92 -10.48 -0.16
N SER A 138 10.65 -10.19 0.91
CA SER A 138 11.67 -9.14 0.90
C SER A 138 12.76 -9.45 -0.13
N GLN A 139 12.96 -8.54 -1.08
CA GLN A 139 14.06 -8.55 -2.04
C GLN A 139 15.01 -7.37 -1.82
N GLY A 140 14.64 -6.41 -0.96
CA GLY A 140 15.45 -5.22 -0.64
C GLY A 140 15.61 -4.22 -1.79
N GLY A 141 14.95 -4.47 -2.92
CA GLY A 141 15.02 -3.69 -4.15
C GLY A 141 14.34 -2.33 -4.05
N MET A 142 14.68 -1.42 -4.98
CA MET A 142 14.07 -0.10 -5.07
C MET A 142 12.57 -0.15 -5.39
N ASN A 143 12.11 -1.26 -5.98
CA ASN A 143 10.70 -1.53 -6.25
C ASN A 143 9.87 -1.86 -4.98
N GLN A 144 10.53 -2.07 -3.84
CA GLN A 144 9.90 -2.28 -2.53
C GLN A 144 10.10 -1.09 -1.57
N ARG A 145 10.68 0.01 -2.06
CA ARG A 145 10.88 1.24 -1.29
C ARG A 145 9.93 2.32 -1.78
N TRP A 146 9.36 3.04 -0.83
CA TRP A 146 8.27 3.96 -1.07
C TRP A 146 8.58 5.31 -0.43
N SER A 147 8.42 6.38 -1.19
CA SER A 147 8.47 7.75 -0.68
C SER A 147 7.08 8.19 -0.26
N PHE A 148 6.99 8.86 0.89
CA PHE A 148 5.76 9.41 1.44
C PHE A 148 5.87 10.93 1.48
N LYS A 149 5.34 11.61 0.46
CA LYS A 149 5.30 13.07 0.44
C LYS A 149 4.03 13.56 1.13
N ARG A 150 4.18 14.16 2.31
CA ARG A 150 3.08 14.75 3.08
C ARG A 150 2.48 15.96 2.34
N LEU A 151 1.16 16.11 2.44
CA LEU A 151 0.39 17.27 1.96
C LEU A 151 -0.09 18.15 3.12
#